data_AF-A0A956EJN5-F1
#
_entry.id   AF-A0A956EJN5-F1
#
_cell.length_a   1.000
_cell.length_b   1.000
_cell.length_c   1.000
_cell.angle_alpha   90.00
_cell.angle_beta   90.00
_cell.angle_gamma   90.00
#
_symmetry.space_group_name_H-M   'P 1'
#
loop_
_entity.id
_entity.type
_entity.pdbx_description
1 polymer ?
#
loop_
_entity_poly.entity_id
_entity_poly.type
_entity_poly.pdbx_seq_one_letter_code
_entity_poly.pdbx_strand_id
1 'polypeptide(L)'
;AIMRSGGGDGCGQDRAARVGSRPDGDSRHGLKDMVGNVWEWTSSADGDRRVLRGGGWMEGDDASLRVSARLSFRPSYSSFSFGLRCVRAPRAAASSTRASSADPAAAQAQGDP
;
A
#
# COMPACT_ATOMS: atom_id res chain seq x y z
N ALA A 1 0.20 17.10 -3.23
CA ALA A 1 1.66 17.07 -3.38
C ALA A 1 2.16 18.51 -3.54
N ILE A 2 2.97 19.03 -2.61
CA ILE A 2 3.46 20.42 -2.67
C ILE A 2 4.71 20.46 -3.57
N MET A 3 4.63 19.99 -4.81
CA MET A 3 5.82 19.80 -5.66
C MET A 3 6.30 21.10 -6.32
N ARG A 4 5.87 22.27 -5.84
CA ARG A 4 6.27 23.57 -6.42
C ARG A 4 6.53 24.58 -5.32
N SER A 5 7.79 24.73 -4.92
CA SER A 5 8.28 25.96 -4.30
C SER A 5 9.80 26.02 -4.45
N GLY A 6 10.26 26.88 -5.36
CA GLY A 6 11.67 27.12 -5.67
C GLY A 6 12.16 26.25 -6.83
N GLY A 7 12.56 26.88 -7.94
CA GLY A 7 12.88 26.22 -9.22
C GLY A 7 13.74 24.95 -9.11
N GLY A 8 13.43 23.98 -9.97
CA GLY A 8 13.96 22.62 -9.94
C GLY A 8 12.83 21.59 -9.86
N ASP A 9 13.11 20.35 -10.27
CA ASP A 9 12.16 19.25 -10.14
C ASP A 9 12.16 18.74 -8.68
N GLY A 10 11.05 18.13 -8.28
CA GLY A 10 10.84 17.79 -6.88
C GLY A 10 10.75 19.02 -5.97
N CYS A 11 11.08 18.83 -4.70
CA CYS A 11 11.04 19.88 -3.68
C CYS A 11 12.23 20.86 -3.80
N GLY A 12 12.64 21.22 -5.03
CA GLY A 12 13.85 22.00 -5.30
C GLY A 12 15.15 21.27 -4.98
N GLN A 13 15.17 19.93 -5.12
CA GLN A 13 16.32 19.10 -4.74
C GLN A 13 16.87 18.25 -5.88
N ASP A 14 16.20 18.23 -7.05
CA ASP A 14 16.57 17.40 -8.21
C ASP A 14 16.81 15.92 -7.84
N ARG A 15 16.02 15.43 -6.87
CA ARG A 15 16.03 14.05 -6.36
C ARG A 15 14.75 13.76 -5.58
N ALA A 16 14.55 12.48 -5.28
CA ALA A 16 13.55 12.05 -4.31
C ALA A 16 13.80 12.71 -2.94
N ALA A 17 12.76 13.30 -2.36
CA ALA A 17 12.82 13.89 -1.04
C ALA A 17 12.83 12.81 0.05
N ARG A 18 13.25 13.18 1.28
CA ARG A 18 13.07 12.29 2.44
C ARG A 18 11.58 11.98 2.61
N VAL A 19 11.26 10.69 2.80
CA VAL A 19 9.89 10.25 3.05
C VAL A 19 9.32 10.98 4.26
N GLY A 20 8.12 11.55 4.13
CA GLY A 20 7.43 12.29 5.17
C GLY A 20 7.91 13.72 5.39
N SER A 21 8.80 14.25 4.54
CA SER A 21 9.22 15.65 4.59
C SER A 21 8.10 16.65 4.26
N ARG A 22 6.92 16.16 3.86
CA ARG A 22 5.74 16.94 3.46
C ARG A 22 4.49 16.47 4.20
N PRO A 23 4.40 16.73 5.53
CA PRO A 23 3.30 16.24 6.36
C PRO A 23 1.92 16.74 5.93
N ASP A 24 1.84 17.94 5.33
CA ASP A 24 0.58 18.49 4.79
C ASP A 24 0.00 17.65 3.63
N GLY A 25 0.81 16.77 3.03
CA GLY A 25 0.40 15.84 1.98
C GLY A 25 -0.07 14.48 2.50
N ASP A 26 -0.06 14.25 3.82
CA ASP A 26 -0.47 12.98 4.41
C ASP A 26 -1.97 12.75 4.18
N SER A 27 -2.33 11.54 3.76
CA SER A 27 -3.74 11.16 3.66
C SER A 27 -4.39 11.05 5.04
N ARG A 28 -5.73 11.05 5.10
CA ARG A 28 -6.50 10.76 6.33
C ARG A 28 -6.16 9.41 6.99
N HIS A 29 -5.48 8.51 6.27
CA HIS A 29 -5.06 7.20 6.77
C HIS A 29 -3.58 7.20 7.22
N GLY A 30 -2.93 8.36 7.28
CA GLY A 30 -1.52 8.51 7.66
C GLY A 30 -0.52 8.09 6.58
N LEU A 31 -0.99 7.82 5.35
CA LEU A 31 -0.11 7.48 4.23
C LEU A 31 0.61 8.72 3.71
N LYS A 32 1.93 8.65 3.68
CA LYS A 32 2.86 9.71 3.27
C LYS A 32 3.31 9.51 1.83
N ASP A 33 3.52 10.62 1.12
CA ASP A 33 4.12 10.65 -0.23
C ASP A 33 3.41 9.74 -1.25
N MET A 34 2.09 9.60 -1.15
CA MET A 34 1.29 8.82 -2.10
C MET A 34 1.19 9.48 -3.49
N VAL A 35 1.54 10.77 -3.58
CA VAL A 35 1.59 11.54 -4.82
C VAL A 35 2.90 12.33 -4.88
N GLY A 36 3.64 12.17 -5.98
CA GLY A 36 4.97 12.70 -6.16
C GLY A 36 6.06 11.85 -5.50
N ASN A 37 7.22 12.45 -5.29
CA ASN A 37 8.43 11.78 -4.83
C ASN A 37 8.94 10.73 -5.82
N VAL A 38 8.39 9.53 -5.86
CA VAL A 38 8.79 8.47 -6.81
C VAL A 38 7.57 7.75 -7.34
N TRP A 39 7.65 7.27 -8.57
CA TRP A 39 6.66 6.32 -9.08
C TRP A 39 6.78 5.00 -8.31
N GLU A 40 5.68 4.53 -7.72
CA GLU A 40 5.67 3.28 -6.95
C GLU A 40 5.16 2.12 -7.82
N TRP A 41 5.96 1.06 -7.95
CA TRP A 41 5.55 -0.19 -8.61
C TRP A 41 4.36 -0.84 -7.90
N THR A 42 3.47 -1.45 -8.69
CA THR A 42 2.35 -2.28 -8.18
C THR A 42 2.39 -3.68 -8.78
N SER A 43 1.67 -4.62 -8.15
CA SER A 43 1.49 -5.97 -8.69
C SER A 43 0.49 -6.03 -9.85
N SER A 44 -0.23 -4.94 -10.15
CA SER A 44 -1.22 -4.90 -11.22
C SER A 44 -0.56 -5.03 -12.60
N ALA A 45 -1.08 -5.93 -13.42
CA ALA A 45 -0.59 -6.17 -14.77
C ALA A 45 -1.19 -5.19 -15.79
N ASP A 46 -0.40 -4.87 -16.81
CA ASP A 46 -0.80 -4.18 -18.03
C ASP A 46 -0.10 -4.88 -19.21
N GLY A 47 -0.70 -5.98 -19.69
CA GLY A 47 -0.02 -6.91 -20.59
C GLY A 47 1.21 -7.55 -19.94
N ASP A 48 2.36 -7.48 -20.62
CA ASP A 48 3.65 -7.94 -20.09
C ASP A 48 4.32 -6.94 -19.12
N ARG A 49 3.67 -5.81 -18.86
CA ARG A 49 4.16 -4.73 -17.98
C ARG A 49 3.51 -4.75 -16.61
N ARG A 50 3.99 -3.90 -15.71
CA ARG A 50 3.39 -3.63 -14.40
C ARG A 50 3.08 -2.14 -14.27
N VAL A 51 1.99 -1.85 -13.59
CA VAL A 51 1.53 -0.47 -13.39
C VAL A 51 2.35 0.19 -12.28
N LEU A 52 2.78 1.43 -12.51
CA LEU A 52 3.29 2.35 -11.50
C LEU A 52 2.25 3.43 -11.19
N ARG A 53 2.29 3.94 -9.96
CA ARG A 53 1.34 4.92 -9.41
C ARG A 53 2.06 6.03 -8.68
N GLY A 54 1.37 7.15 -8.47
CA GLY A 54 1.80 8.22 -7.56
C GLY A 54 2.47 9.42 -8.24
N GLY A 55 3.18 9.23 -9.36
CA GLY A 55 3.97 10.32 -9.94
C GLY A 55 5.36 10.44 -9.30
N GLY A 56 6.33 10.91 -10.06
CA GLY A 56 7.71 11.08 -9.62
C GLY A 56 8.09 12.54 -9.40
N TRP A 57 9.29 12.75 -8.84
CA TRP A 57 9.84 14.10 -8.63
C TRP A 57 10.16 14.83 -9.93
N MET A 58 10.42 14.10 -11.02
CA MET A 58 10.67 14.65 -12.36
C MET A 58 9.39 15.06 -13.11
N GLU A 59 8.20 14.82 -12.54
CA GLU A 59 6.95 15.12 -13.24
C GLU A 59 6.59 16.59 -13.06
N GLY A 60 6.74 17.36 -14.14
CA GLY A 60 6.41 18.79 -14.20
C GLY A 60 4.94 19.09 -14.54
N ASP A 61 4.15 18.08 -14.91
CA ASP A 61 2.75 18.22 -15.30
C ASP A 61 1.76 17.74 -14.22
N ASP A 62 0.63 18.43 -14.11
CA ASP A 62 -0.39 18.11 -13.11
C ASP A 62 -1.12 16.78 -13.38
N ALA A 63 -1.08 16.25 -14.61
CA ALA A 63 -1.79 15.02 -14.96
C ALA A 63 -1.09 13.78 -14.38
N SER A 64 0.24 13.76 -14.43
CA SER A 64 1.10 12.71 -13.84
C SER A 64 1.01 12.67 -12.30
N LEU A 65 0.67 13.79 -11.67
CA LEU A 65 0.47 13.91 -10.22
C LEU A 65 -0.97 13.67 -9.76
N ARG A 66 -1.87 13.21 -10.64
CA ARG A 66 -3.23 12.80 -10.22
C ARG A 66 -3.17 11.46 -9.50
N VAL A 67 -4.02 11.29 -8.48
CA VAL A 67 -4.20 9.99 -7.80
C VAL A 67 -4.61 8.86 -8.77
N SER A 68 -5.21 9.21 -9.92
CA SER A 68 -5.60 8.27 -10.96
C SER A 68 -4.52 8.01 -12.02
N ALA A 69 -3.39 8.72 -12.01
CA ALA A 69 -2.32 8.59 -13.00
C ALA A 69 -1.64 7.22 -12.97
N ARG A 70 -1.40 6.65 -14.15
CA ARG A 70 -0.78 5.32 -14.32
C ARG A 70 0.31 5.41 -15.38
N LEU A 71 1.45 4.81 -15.10
CA LEU A 71 2.46 4.44 -16.09
C LEU A 71 2.63 2.92 -16.07
N SER A 72 3.17 2.35 -17.14
CA SER A 72 3.44 0.92 -17.21
C SER A 72 4.79 0.65 -17.86
N PHE A 73 5.63 -0.11 -17.17
CA PHE A 73 6.95 -0.54 -17.65
C PHE A 73 7.13 -2.04 -17.49
N ARG A 74 8.08 -2.62 -18.24
CA ARG A 74 8.44 -4.04 -18.07
C ARG A 74 9.02 -4.26 -16.68
N PRO A 75 8.76 -5.40 -16.01
CA PRO A 75 9.24 -5.65 -14.64
C PRO A 75 10.76 -5.58 -14.46
N SER A 76 11.52 -5.77 -15.54
CA SER A 76 12.98 -5.68 -15.53
C SER A 76 13.52 -4.25 -15.63
N TYR A 77 12.68 -3.26 -15.94
CA TYR A 77 13.11 -1.88 -16.04
C TYR A 77 13.29 -1.27 -14.65
N SER A 78 14.38 -0.54 -14.45
CA SER A 78 14.63 0.20 -13.21
C SER A 78 15.01 1.64 -13.54
N SER A 79 14.65 2.55 -12.63
CA SER A 79 14.98 3.96 -12.72
C SER A 79 15.19 4.49 -11.31
N PHE A 80 16.08 5.47 -11.15
CA PHE A 80 16.29 6.17 -9.87
C PHE A 80 15.05 6.94 -9.39
N SER A 81 14.05 7.12 -10.26
CA SER A 81 12.76 7.75 -9.94
C SER A 81 11.67 6.73 -9.59
N PHE A 82 11.98 5.43 -9.61
CA PHE A 82 11.03 4.35 -9.30
C PHE A 82 11.31 3.76 -7.92
N GLY A 83 10.25 3.51 -7.16
CA GLY A 83 10.29 2.93 -5.83
C GLY A 83 9.23 1.86 -5.63
N LEU A 84 9.03 1.47 -4.38
CA LEU A 84 8.01 0.51 -3.99
C LEU A 84 7.47 0.83 -2.59
N ARG A 85 6.24 0.36 -2.36
CA ARG A 85 5.62 0.32 -1.04
C ARG A 85 5.04 -1.07 -0.83
N CYS A 86 5.53 -1.76 0.19
CA CYS A 86 5.02 -3.07 0.54
C CYS A 86 3.63 -2.96 1.16
N VAL A 87 2.76 -3.89 0.81
CA VAL A 87 1.46 -4.09 1.45
C VAL A 87 1.42 -5.49 2.04
N ARG A 88 0.76 -5.65 3.18
CA ARG A 88 0.55 -6.95 3.82
C ARG A 88 -0.93 -7.20 3.94
N ALA A 89 -1.37 -8.39 3.53
CA ALA A 89 -2.73 -8.82 3.79
C ALA A 89 -3.00 -8.82 5.31
N PRO A 90 -4.23 -8.47 5.75
CA PRO A 90 -4.60 -8.64 7.14
C PRO A 90 -4.36 -10.10 7.53
N ARG A 91 -3.80 -10.30 8.73
CA ARG A 91 -3.65 -11.65 9.26
C ARG A 91 -5.04 -12.26 9.35
N ALA A 92 -5.25 -13.41 8.70
CA ALA A 92 -6.47 -14.18 8.89
C ALA A 92 -6.65 -14.43 10.40
N ALA A 93 -7.78 -14.00 10.95
CA ALA A 93 -8.13 -14.34 12.32
C ALA A 93 -8.10 -15.87 12.40
N ALA A 94 -7.35 -16.42 13.36
CA ALA A 94 -7.41 -17.85 13.62
C ALA A 94 -8.88 -18.15 13.97
N SER A 95 -9.54 -18.98 13.17
CA SER A 95 -10.86 -19.50 13.51
C SER A 95 -10.72 -20.22 14.84
N SER A 96 -11.10 -19.57 15.94
CA SER A 96 -11.19 -20.23 17.23
C SER A 96 -12.45 -21.10 17.15
N THR A 97 -12.28 -22.32 16.64
CA THR A 97 -13.30 -23.35 16.76
C THR A 97 -13.43 -23.64 18.25
N ARG A 98 -14.45 -23.06 18.89
CA ARG A 98 -14.82 -23.41 20.25
C ARG A 98 -15.30 -24.86 20.20
N ALA A 99 -14.52 -25.79 20.73
CA ALA A 99 -14.96 -27.17 20.90
C ALA A 99 -16.20 -27.16 21.80
N SER A 100 -17.33 -27.65 21.27
CA SER A 100 -18.53 -27.90 22.07
C SER A 100 -18.24 -29.11 22.96
N SER A 101 -18.10 -28.89 24.28
CA SER A 101 -18.14 -29.97 25.25
C SER A 101 -19.58 -30.49 25.33
N ALA A 102 -19.85 -31.65 24.74
CA ALA A 102 -21.02 -32.44 25.05
C ALA A 102 -20.82 -33.07 26.43
N ASP A 103 -21.74 -32.80 27.36
CA ASP A 103 -21.85 -33.48 28.66
C ASP A 103 -22.42 -34.90 28.47
N PRO A 104 -21.79 -35.95 29.01
CA PRO A 104 -22.45 -37.22 29.24
C PRO A 104 -22.43 -37.58 30.73
N ALA A 105 -23.55 -37.36 31.41
CA ALA A 105 -23.84 -37.99 32.71
C ALA A 105 -25.32 -38.42 32.68
N ALA A 106 -25.59 -39.62 32.16
CA ALA A 106 -25.63 -40.89 32.88
C ALA A 106 -26.97 -41.08 33.62
N ALA A 107 -27.85 -41.82 32.95
CA ALA A 107 -29.03 -42.43 33.54
C ALA A 107 -28.66 -43.75 34.24
N GLN A 108 -29.55 -44.14 35.18
CA GLN A 108 -29.82 -45.49 35.72
C GLN A 108 -29.31 -45.82 37.13
N ALA A 109 -30.28 -45.92 38.06
CA ALA A 109 -30.44 -47.08 38.95
C ALA A 109 -31.89 -47.11 39.48
N GLN A 110 -32.57 -48.26 39.32
CA GLN A 110 -33.90 -48.59 39.82
C GLN A 110 -33.89 -50.05 40.32
N GLY A 111 -34.53 -50.30 41.48
CA GLY A 111 -34.94 -51.61 42.03
C GLY A 111 -33.91 -52.29 42.95
N ASP A 112 -34.08 -52.31 44.28
CA ASP A 112 -34.96 -53.16 45.14
C ASP A 112 -34.17 -54.38 45.69
N PRO A 113 -34.51 -54.98 46.85
CA PRO A 113 -35.82 -54.99 47.54
C PRO A 113 -35.91 -54.25 48.89
#